data_AF-A0A0K8UHC3-F1
#
_entry.id   AF-A0A0K8UHC3-F1
#
_cell.length_a   1.000
_cell.length_b   1.000
_cell.length_c   1.000
_cell.angle_alpha   90.00
_cell.angle_beta   90.00
_cell.angle_gamma   90.00
#
_symmetry.space_group_name_H-M   'P 1'
#
loop_
_entity.id
_entity.type
_entity.pdbx_description
1 polymer ?
#
loop_
_entity_poly.entity_id
_entity_poly.type
_entity_poly.pdbx_seq_one_letter_code
_entity_poly.pdbx_strand_id
1 'polypeptide(L)'
;MLLVLLDHRIFLYQSKKFFFGHECIDLLTTIPKAAANKIRMDCLQFYIISLEEIQRRLPLGTGIFKEMEFLSPEIAMGVKGNENDFTFKNICSRFNVDAYALLPEWRTFEFNFKSDEKDNLLKMGTEEFWITKMKNLNDNFLFPTISKLAKFVLTLPHANADSERIFSIVTDVRTKKRNKLSHANLTSICIIRSFLQDENLNCCIFQCKESHLKKLQRLNSTTIINIFFALWLHHA
;
A
#
# COMPACT_ATOMS: atom_id res chain seq x y z
N MET A 1 -5.60 5.03 0.26
CA MET A 1 -6.82 4.71 -0.51
C MET A 1 -7.96 4.18 0.37
N LEU A 2 -7.74 3.17 1.23
CA LEU A 2 -8.75 2.71 2.21
C LEU A 2 -9.26 3.82 3.16
N LEU A 3 -8.37 4.67 3.69
CA LEU A 3 -8.78 5.83 4.50
C LEU A 3 -9.57 6.88 3.70
N VAL A 4 -9.26 7.06 2.41
CA VAL A 4 -10.01 7.96 1.50
C VAL A 4 -11.40 7.39 1.19
N LEU A 5 -11.53 6.06 1.13
CA LEU A 5 -12.80 5.38 0.94
C LEU A 5 -13.69 5.42 2.18
N LEU A 6 -13.11 5.48 3.38
CA LEU A 6 -13.85 5.57 4.64
C LEU A 6 -14.43 6.98 4.87
N ASP A 7 -13.75 8.04 4.40
CA ASP A 7 -14.15 9.44 4.68
C ASP A 7 -14.28 10.34 3.42
N HIS A 8 -14.80 9.77 2.33
CA HIS A 8 -14.90 10.45 1.03
C HIS A 8 -15.78 11.70 1.03
N ARG A 9 -16.80 11.76 1.91
CA ARG A 9 -17.73 12.90 1.98
C ARG A 9 -17.05 14.15 2.52
N ILE A 10 -16.15 14.02 3.50
CA ILE A 10 -15.40 15.16 4.04
C ILE A 10 -14.36 15.63 3.02
N PHE A 11 -13.64 14.70 2.38
CA PHE A 11 -12.55 15.05 1.45
C PHE A 11 -13.04 15.69 0.14
N LEU A 12 -14.15 15.23 -0.43
CA LEU A 12 -14.64 15.72 -1.72
C LEU A 12 -15.57 16.94 -1.62
N TYR A 13 -16.36 17.09 -0.54
CA TYR A 13 -17.20 18.28 -0.39
C TYR A 13 -16.41 19.51 0.09
N GLN A 14 -15.36 19.32 0.91
CA GLN A 14 -14.58 20.45 1.43
C GLN A 14 -13.55 20.99 0.42
N SER A 15 -13.06 20.16 -0.50
CA SER A 15 -12.09 20.58 -1.51
C SER A 15 -12.76 21.23 -2.72
N LYS A 16 -13.04 22.55 -2.63
CA LYS A 16 -13.34 23.41 -3.80
C LYS A 16 -12.18 23.49 -4.84
N LYS A 17 -11.17 22.62 -4.74
CA LYS A 17 -10.00 22.51 -5.61
C LYS A 17 -9.70 21.04 -5.91
N PHE A 18 -10.50 20.46 -6.79
CA PHE A 18 -10.16 19.17 -7.39
C PHE A 18 -9.11 19.40 -8.48
N PHE A 19 -7.98 18.68 -8.40
CA PHE A 19 -6.90 18.81 -9.37
C PHE A 19 -7.11 17.82 -10.52
N PHE A 20 -7.30 18.35 -11.73
CA PHE A 20 -7.58 17.54 -12.92
C PHE A 20 -6.31 17.14 -13.70
N GLY A 21 -5.12 17.44 -13.17
CA GLY A 21 -3.86 17.36 -13.91
C GLY A 21 -3.54 18.66 -14.65
N HIS A 22 -2.26 18.93 -14.88
CA HIS A 22 -1.80 20.15 -15.54
C HIS A 22 -2.37 20.28 -16.96
N GLU A 23 -2.31 19.21 -17.75
CA GLU A 23 -2.78 19.17 -19.14
C GLU A 23 -4.29 19.49 -19.26
N CYS A 24 -5.11 18.90 -18.40
CA CYS A 24 -6.55 19.20 -18.36
C CYS A 24 -6.82 20.63 -17.90
N ILE A 25 -6.06 21.14 -16.92
CA ILE A 25 -6.24 22.53 -16.47
C ILE A 25 -5.94 23.50 -17.62
N ASP A 26 -4.85 23.27 -18.35
CA ASP A 26 -4.48 24.08 -19.51
C ASP A 26 -5.59 24.06 -20.57
N LEU A 27 -6.12 22.87 -20.91
CA LEU A 27 -7.23 22.73 -21.85
C LEU A 27 -8.53 23.39 -21.35
N LEU A 28 -8.78 23.39 -20.03
CA LEU A 28 -9.94 24.04 -19.43
C LEU A 28 -9.81 25.57 -19.43
N THR A 29 -8.61 26.13 -19.61
CA THR A 29 -8.41 27.58 -19.79
C THR A 29 -8.71 28.06 -21.21
N THR A 30 -8.62 27.18 -22.21
CA THR A 30 -8.83 27.54 -23.63
C THR A 30 -10.30 27.60 -24.02
N ILE A 31 -11.21 27.09 -23.18
CA ILE A 31 -12.65 27.01 -23.45
C ILE A 31 -13.44 28.02 -22.60
N PRO A 32 -14.68 28.37 -22.99
CA PRO A 32 -15.53 29.27 -22.22
C PRO A 32 -15.72 28.79 -20.78
N LYS A 33 -15.67 29.73 -19.83
CA LYS A 33 -15.75 29.45 -18.39
C LYS A 33 -16.98 28.62 -17.98
N ALA A 34 -18.11 28.83 -18.64
CA ALA A 34 -19.33 28.05 -18.42
C ALA A 34 -19.15 26.57 -18.83
N ALA A 35 -18.54 26.30 -19.99
CA ALA A 35 -18.25 24.96 -20.45
C ALA A 35 -17.19 24.28 -19.58
N ALA A 36 -16.13 25.00 -19.19
CA ALA A 36 -15.12 24.49 -18.27
C ALA A 36 -15.71 24.09 -16.92
N ASN A 37 -16.63 24.90 -16.37
CA ASN A 37 -17.29 24.57 -15.11
C ASN A 37 -18.20 23.35 -15.24
N LYS A 38 -18.92 23.21 -16.36
CA LYS A 38 -19.72 22.01 -16.62
C LYS A 38 -18.85 20.74 -16.63
N ILE A 39 -17.74 20.75 -17.36
CA ILE A 39 -16.80 19.62 -17.40
C ILE A 39 -16.26 19.30 -15.99
N ARG A 40 -15.90 20.31 -15.21
CA ARG A 40 -15.45 20.10 -13.82
C ARG A 40 -16.53 19.42 -12.96
N MET A 41 -17.79 19.84 -13.10
CA MET A 41 -18.91 19.24 -12.37
C MET A 41 -19.18 17.81 -12.83
N ASP A 42 -19.15 17.54 -14.14
CA ASP A 42 -19.37 16.21 -14.69
C ASP A 42 -18.27 15.24 -14.24
N CYS A 43 -17.01 15.66 -14.25
CA CYS A 43 -15.90 14.87 -13.72
C CYS A 43 -16.03 14.63 -12.21
N LEU A 44 -16.40 15.66 -11.43
CA LEU A 44 -16.63 15.49 -10.00
C LEU A 44 -17.76 14.49 -9.74
N GLN A 45 -18.87 14.58 -10.49
CA GLN A 45 -19.99 13.66 -10.40
C GLN A 45 -19.56 12.22 -10.73
N PHE A 46 -18.72 12.03 -11.75
CA PHE A 46 -18.15 10.72 -12.07
C PHE A 46 -17.35 10.13 -10.90
N TYR A 47 -16.50 10.92 -10.24
CA TYR A 47 -15.75 10.44 -9.07
C TYR A 47 -16.64 10.11 -7.89
N ILE A 48 -17.67 10.93 -7.62
CA ILE A 48 -18.65 10.66 -6.56
C ILE A 48 -19.34 9.32 -6.82
N ILE A 49 -19.90 9.12 -8.03
CA ILE A 49 -20.58 7.87 -8.39
C ILE A 49 -19.62 6.69 -8.32
N SER A 50 -18.38 6.84 -8.81
CA SER A 50 -17.37 5.77 -8.75
C SER A 50 -17.09 5.36 -7.31
N LEU A 51 -16.97 6.32 -6.38
CA LEU A 51 -16.76 6.04 -4.98
C LEU A 51 -17.98 5.38 -4.34
N GLU A 52 -19.20 5.85 -4.64
CA GLU A 52 -20.43 5.22 -4.17
C GLU A 52 -20.56 3.76 -4.64
N GLU A 53 -20.22 3.48 -5.90
CA GLU A 53 -20.19 2.11 -6.45
C GLU A 53 -19.13 1.24 -5.76
N ILE A 54 -17.93 1.79 -5.51
CA ILE A 54 -16.87 1.09 -4.77
C ILE A 54 -17.36 0.78 -3.36
N GLN A 55 -17.97 1.73 -2.66
CA GLN A 55 -18.52 1.54 -1.32
C GLN A 55 -19.67 0.55 -1.29
N ARG A 56 -20.49 0.47 -2.35
CA ARG A 56 -21.57 -0.53 -2.43
C ARG A 56 -21.04 -1.94 -2.61
N ARG A 57 -19.92 -2.09 -3.34
CA ARG A 57 -19.33 -3.40 -3.67
C ARG A 57 -18.35 -3.90 -2.61
N LEU A 58 -17.68 -2.99 -1.90
CA LEU A 58 -16.82 -3.31 -0.77
C LEU A 58 -17.65 -3.27 0.52
N PRO A 59 -17.71 -4.34 1.31
CA PRO A 59 -18.46 -4.36 2.57
C PRO A 59 -17.72 -3.59 3.67
N LEU A 60 -17.46 -2.29 3.46
CA LEU A 60 -16.63 -1.46 4.33
C LEU A 60 -17.17 -1.36 5.77
N GLY A 61 -18.50 -1.37 5.92
CA GLY A 61 -19.16 -1.27 7.22
C GLY A 61 -19.35 -2.60 7.97
N THR A 62 -18.88 -3.74 7.43
CA THR A 62 -19.14 -5.06 8.04
C THR A 62 -17.91 -5.97 8.07
N GLY A 63 -17.91 -6.89 9.03
CA GLY A 63 -16.88 -7.93 9.16
C GLY A 63 -15.48 -7.36 9.37
N ILE A 64 -14.54 -7.81 8.53
CA ILE A 64 -13.12 -7.46 8.66
C ILE A 64 -12.83 -5.99 8.35
N PHE A 65 -13.58 -5.35 7.45
CA PHE A 65 -13.29 -3.97 7.03
C PHE A 65 -13.64 -2.95 8.11
N LYS A 66 -14.74 -3.17 8.84
CA LYS A 66 -15.04 -2.37 10.03
C LYS A 66 -13.94 -2.52 11.06
N GLU A 67 -13.47 -3.74 11.30
CA GLU A 67 -12.36 -3.98 12.24
C GLU A 67 -11.05 -3.33 11.81
N MET A 68 -10.82 -3.07 10.50
CA MET A 68 -9.63 -2.36 10.00
C MET A 68 -9.60 -0.88 10.36
N GLU A 69 -10.70 -0.29 10.82
CA GLU A 69 -10.75 1.11 11.28
C GLU A 69 -9.80 1.37 12.46
N PHE A 70 -9.44 0.33 13.23
CA PHE A 70 -8.42 0.42 14.29
C PHE A 70 -7.09 1.01 13.81
N LEU A 71 -6.76 0.88 12.51
CA LEU A 71 -5.54 1.45 11.93
C LEU A 71 -5.53 2.98 11.96
N SER A 72 -6.68 3.64 12.05
CA SER A 72 -6.74 5.10 12.12
C SER A 72 -6.10 5.58 13.43
N PRO A 73 -5.09 6.48 13.38
CA PRO A 73 -4.50 7.06 14.59
C PRO A 73 -5.53 7.73 15.50
N GLU A 74 -6.56 8.37 14.94
CA GLU A 74 -7.62 9.01 15.74
C GLU A 74 -8.41 8.01 16.58
N ILE A 75 -8.68 6.83 16.01
CA ILE A 75 -9.40 5.75 16.67
C ILE A 75 -8.47 5.11 17.71
N ALA A 76 -7.27 4.68 17.29
CA ALA A 76 -6.28 4.09 18.19
C ALA A 76 -5.96 4.97 19.42
N MET A 77 -5.98 6.30 19.27
CA MET A 77 -5.67 7.24 20.36
C MET A 77 -6.88 7.66 21.19
N GLY A 78 -8.09 7.18 20.86
CA GLY A 78 -9.32 7.45 21.60
C GLY A 78 -9.95 8.81 21.35
N VAL A 79 -9.55 9.52 20.30
CA VAL A 79 -10.02 10.89 20.01
C VAL A 79 -11.53 10.89 19.69
N LYS A 80 -12.04 9.83 19.07
CA LYS A 80 -13.47 9.67 18.74
C LYS A 80 -14.32 9.00 19.84
N GLY A 81 -13.74 8.67 21.00
CA GLY A 81 -14.47 8.05 22.12
C GLY A 81 -14.84 6.57 21.89
N ASN A 82 -16.09 6.19 22.19
CA ASN A 82 -16.62 4.79 22.22
C ASN A 82 -16.54 3.98 20.90
N GLU A 83 -15.90 4.49 19.84
CA GLU A 83 -15.63 3.75 18.60
C GLU A 83 -14.49 2.72 18.74
N ASN A 84 -13.88 2.61 19.93
CA ASN A 84 -12.78 1.69 20.23
C ASN A 84 -13.19 0.26 20.62
N ASP A 85 -14.48 -0.09 20.60
CA ASP A 85 -14.93 -1.44 20.95
C ASP A 85 -14.84 -2.41 19.76
N PHE A 86 -13.61 -2.77 19.40
CA PHE A 86 -13.33 -3.79 18.41
C PHE A 86 -13.22 -5.16 19.07
N THR A 87 -13.99 -6.13 18.57
CA THR A 87 -13.84 -7.53 19.01
C THR A 87 -12.62 -8.22 18.40
N PHE A 88 -12.07 -7.65 17.30
CA PHE A 88 -10.99 -8.19 16.47
C PHE A 88 -11.19 -9.64 16.00
N LYS A 89 -12.39 -10.21 16.15
CA LYS A 89 -12.63 -11.65 15.94
C LYS A 89 -12.40 -12.04 14.49
N ASN A 90 -12.87 -11.21 13.55
CA ASN A 90 -12.80 -11.53 12.13
C ASN A 90 -11.37 -11.34 11.60
N ILE A 91 -10.73 -10.24 11.98
CA ILE A 91 -9.39 -9.89 11.50
C ILE A 91 -8.32 -10.80 12.13
N CYS A 92 -8.41 -11.10 13.43
CA CYS A 92 -7.49 -12.03 14.09
C CYS A 92 -7.60 -13.44 13.52
N SER A 93 -8.82 -13.92 13.27
CA SER A 93 -9.05 -15.21 12.60
C SER A 93 -8.43 -15.23 11.19
N ARG A 94 -8.60 -14.16 10.41
CA ARG A 94 -8.09 -14.07 9.04
C ARG A 94 -6.56 -14.06 8.94
N PHE A 95 -5.88 -13.43 9.90
CA PHE A 95 -4.42 -13.27 9.93
C PHE A 95 -3.71 -14.23 10.91
N ASN A 96 -4.45 -15.13 11.55
CA ASN A 96 -3.94 -16.06 12.56
C ASN A 96 -3.17 -15.34 13.68
N VAL A 97 -3.81 -14.30 14.24
CA VAL A 97 -3.33 -13.53 15.39
C VAL A 97 -4.17 -13.90 16.61
N ASP A 98 -3.55 -13.98 17.78
CA ASP A 98 -4.28 -14.29 19.02
C ASP A 98 -5.09 -13.08 19.51
N ALA A 99 -6.41 -13.18 19.39
CA ALA A 99 -7.33 -12.15 19.85
C ALA A 99 -7.30 -11.96 21.39
N TYR A 100 -7.01 -13.03 22.14
CA TYR A 100 -6.97 -12.96 23.61
C TYR A 100 -5.77 -12.17 24.11
N ALA A 101 -4.61 -12.27 23.43
CA ALA A 101 -3.46 -11.42 23.68
C ALA A 101 -3.62 -9.99 23.14
N LEU A 102 -4.35 -9.82 22.03
CA LEU A 102 -4.51 -8.52 21.38
C LEU A 102 -5.45 -7.58 22.13
N LEU A 103 -6.59 -8.08 22.63
CA LEU A 103 -7.60 -7.23 23.28
C LEU A 103 -7.07 -6.45 24.51
N PRO A 104 -6.27 -7.04 25.42
CA PRO A 104 -5.63 -6.30 26.51
C PRO A 104 -4.66 -5.22 26.03
N GLU A 105 -3.85 -5.51 25.00
CA GLU A 105 -2.95 -4.52 24.40
C GLU A 105 -3.75 -3.34 23.84
N TRP A 106 -4.82 -3.61 23.10
CA TRP A 106 -5.68 -2.56 22.53
C TRP A 106 -6.33 -1.69 23.61
N ARG A 107 -6.92 -2.30 24.65
CA ARG A 107 -7.60 -1.58 25.73
C ARG A 107 -6.68 -0.68 26.54
N THR A 108 -5.39 -1.00 26.58
CA THR A 108 -4.39 -0.20 27.31
C THR A 108 -3.66 0.77 26.40
N PHE A 109 -3.76 0.62 25.08
CA PHE A 109 -2.99 1.36 24.08
C PHE A 109 -3.10 2.88 24.27
N GLU A 110 -4.31 3.42 24.32
CA GLU A 110 -4.55 4.87 24.41
C GLU A 110 -3.99 5.52 25.69
N PHE A 111 -3.85 4.75 26.76
CA PHE A 111 -3.40 5.23 28.07
C PHE A 111 -1.88 5.26 28.21
N ASN A 112 -1.15 4.68 27.26
CA ASN A 112 0.31 4.64 27.30
C ASN A 112 0.96 5.93 26.74
N PHE A 113 0.16 6.88 26.24
CA PHE A 113 0.65 8.10 25.60
C PHE A 113 0.19 9.35 26.35
N LYS A 114 1.12 10.28 26.59
CA LYS A 114 0.83 11.60 27.20
C LYS A 114 0.16 12.54 26.19
N SER A 115 -0.55 13.55 26.67
CA SER A 115 -1.27 14.52 25.81
C SER A 115 -0.38 15.12 24.71
N ASP A 116 0.80 15.63 25.06
CA ASP A 116 1.74 16.25 24.11
C ASP A 116 2.25 15.25 23.05
N GLU A 117 2.31 13.97 23.41
CA GLU A 117 2.73 12.90 22.52
C GLU A 117 1.60 12.51 21.56
N LYS A 118 0.33 12.52 22.04
CA LYS A 118 -0.84 12.26 21.20
C LYS A 118 -0.94 13.25 20.05
N ASP A 119 -0.74 14.54 20.31
CA ASP A 119 -0.86 15.60 19.30
C ASP A 119 0.19 15.49 18.19
N ASN A 120 1.40 15.02 18.51
CA ASN A 120 2.44 14.77 17.52
C ASN A 120 2.12 13.51 16.70
N LEU A 121 1.59 12.47 17.34
CA LEU A 121 1.22 11.22 16.69
C LEU A 121 0.05 11.37 15.71
N LEU A 122 -0.94 12.19 16.06
CA LEU A 122 -2.10 12.46 15.21
C LEU A 122 -1.74 13.24 13.92
N LYS A 123 -0.59 13.92 13.91
CA LYS A 123 -0.09 14.62 12.71
C LYS A 123 0.67 13.69 11.75
N MET A 124 1.04 12.49 12.18
CA MET A 124 1.79 11.53 11.37
C MET A 124 0.87 10.78 10.40
N GLY A 125 1.44 10.27 9.31
CA GLY A 125 0.74 9.33 8.45
C GLY A 125 0.44 8.01 9.18
N THR A 126 -0.62 7.30 8.78
CA THR A 126 -1.01 6.02 9.41
C THR A 126 0.12 5.00 9.45
N GLU A 127 0.88 4.87 8.38
CA GLU A 127 2.02 3.94 8.32
C GLU A 127 3.12 4.33 9.32
N GLU A 128 3.49 5.61 9.34
CA GLU A 128 4.50 6.16 10.25
C GLU A 128 4.09 6.05 11.72
N PHE A 129 2.80 6.27 12.02
CA PHE A 129 2.22 6.10 13.35
C PHE A 129 2.47 4.68 13.88
N TRP A 130 2.08 3.67 13.09
CA TRP A 130 2.28 2.27 13.49
C TRP A 130 3.76 1.89 13.51
N ILE A 131 4.58 2.38 12.56
CA ILE A 131 6.03 2.07 12.51
C ILE A 131 6.80 2.64 13.71
N THR A 132 6.48 3.87 14.12
CA THR A 132 7.23 4.60 15.16
C THR A 132 6.92 4.09 16.57
N LYS A 133 5.67 3.70 16.85
CA LYS A 133 5.24 3.23 18.18
C LYS A 133 5.30 1.73 18.38
N MET A 134 5.85 1.05 17.39
CA MET A 134 6.21 -0.36 17.47
C MET A 134 7.47 -0.63 18.29
N LYS A 135 8.20 0.37 18.79
CA LYS A 135 9.49 0.15 19.45
C LYS A 135 9.66 0.99 20.70
N ASN A 136 10.09 0.36 21.78
CA ASN A 136 10.59 1.02 22.98
C ASN A 136 12.02 1.54 22.76
N LEU A 137 12.54 2.31 23.73
CA LEU A 137 13.94 2.76 23.77
C LEU A 137 14.97 1.62 23.67
N ASN A 138 14.56 0.39 24.00
CA ASN A 138 15.35 -0.84 23.89
C ASN A 138 15.02 -1.66 22.63
N ASP A 139 14.40 -1.07 21.60
CA ASP A 139 13.94 -1.73 20.36
C ASP A 139 12.90 -2.87 20.53
N ASN A 140 12.42 -3.13 21.75
CA ASN A 140 11.36 -4.10 22.03
C ASN A 140 9.97 -3.52 21.75
N PHE A 141 9.06 -4.32 21.19
CA PHE A 141 7.68 -3.89 20.93
C PHE A 141 6.91 -3.68 22.25
N LEU A 142 6.36 -2.48 22.47
CA LEU A 142 5.49 -2.18 23.61
C LEU A 142 4.17 -2.95 23.52
N PHE A 143 3.68 -3.13 22.28
CA PHE A 143 2.45 -3.85 21.97
C PHE A 143 2.69 -4.85 20.82
N PRO A 144 3.33 -5.99 21.07
CA PRO A 144 3.80 -6.89 20.02
C PRO A 144 2.65 -7.46 19.17
N THR A 145 1.48 -7.71 19.75
CA THR A 145 0.38 -8.41 19.09
C THR A 145 -0.38 -7.48 18.15
N ILE A 146 -0.77 -6.29 18.63
CA ILE A 146 -1.44 -5.31 17.78
C ILE A 146 -0.51 -4.77 16.69
N SER A 147 0.77 -4.60 17.01
CA SER A 147 1.80 -4.18 16.06
C SER A 147 1.96 -5.19 14.91
N LYS A 148 1.96 -6.48 15.26
CA LYS A 148 1.97 -7.57 14.27
C LYS A 148 0.72 -7.54 13.39
N LEU A 149 -0.46 -7.33 13.99
CA LEU A 149 -1.70 -7.21 13.24
C LEU A 149 -1.66 -5.99 12.29
N ALA A 150 -1.29 -4.81 12.80
CA ALA A 150 -1.20 -3.59 12.01
C ALA A 150 -0.25 -3.75 10.81
N LYS A 151 0.92 -4.36 11.01
CA LYS A 151 1.84 -4.72 9.92
C LYS A 151 1.18 -5.59 8.86
N PHE A 152 0.47 -6.66 9.25
CA PHE A 152 -0.19 -7.52 8.27
C PHE A 152 -1.25 -6.78 7.46
N VAL A 153 -2.06 -5.96 8.12
CA VAL A 153 -3.11 -5.21 7.43
C VAL A 153 -2.51 -4.14 6.51
N LEU A 154 -1.45 -3.44 6.94
CA LEU A 154 -0.75 -2.45 6.13
C LEU A 154 -0.02 -3.06 4.93
N THR A 155 0.35 -4.35 4.98
CA THR A 155 0.90 -5.07 3.81
C THR A 155 -0.15 -5.49 2.79
N LEU A 156 -1.44 -5.30 3.05
CA LEU A 156 -2.45 -5.60 2.06
C LEU A 156 -2.31 -4.65 0.86
N PRO A 157 -2.22 -5.18 -0.37
CA PRO A 157 -2.14 -4.34 -1.56
C PRO A 157 -3.41 -3.51 -1.65
N HIS A 158 -3.27 -2.20 -1.45
CA HIS A 158 -4.38 -1.25 -1.40
C HIS A 158 -4.79 -0.74 -2.78
N ALA A 159 -4.05 -1.11 -3.83
CA ALA A 159 -4.29 -0.74 -5.21
C ALA A 159 -3.79 -1.81 -6.17
N ASN A 160 -4.36 -1.83 -7.37
CA ASN A 160 -3.86 -2.66 -8.47
C ASN A 160 -2.58 -2.09 -9.10
N ALA A 161 -2.12 -0.90 -8.70
CA ALA A 161 -0.96 -0.23 -9.29
C ALA A 161 0.32 -1.07 -9.21
N ASP A 162 0.54 -1.78 -8.10
CA ASP A 162 1.71 -2.68 -7.99
C ASP A 162 1.59 -3.90 -8.92
N SER A 163 0.37 -4.45 -9.05
CA SER A 163 0.09 -5.51 -10.02
C SER A 163 0.27 -5.02 -11.46
N GLU A 164 -0.19 -3.80 -11.78
CA GLU A 164 -0.03 -3.14 -13.08
C GLU A 164 1.44 -2.87 -13.40
N ARG A 165 2.25 -2.46 -12.40
CA ARG A 165 3.70 -2.32 -12.54
C ARG A 165 4.33 -3.67 -12.92
N ILE A 166 3.98 -4.75 -12.24
CA ILE A 166 4.46 -6.09 -12.59
C ILE A 166 3.97 -6.51 -13.99
N PHE A 167 2.71 -6.22 -14.36
CA PHE A 167 2.21 -6.51 -15.70
C PHE A 167 2.94 -5.74 -16.80
N SER A 168 3.35 -4.50 -16.53
CA SER A 168 4.21 -3.72 -17.44
C SER A 168 5.57 -4.40 -17.60
N ILE A 169 6.23 -4.81 -16.51
CA ILE A 169 7.49 -5.57 -16.57
C ILE A 169 7.32 -6.87 -17.37
N VAL A 170 6.23 -7.62 -17.14
CA VAL A 170 5.94 -8.85 -17.87
C VAL A 170 5.77 -8.58 -19.37
N THR A 171 5.14 -7.47 -19.74
CA THR A 171 4.95 -7.07 -21.15
C THR A 171 6.29 -6.75 -21.81
N ASP A 172 7.19 -6.06 -21.11
CA ASP A 172 8.55 -5.78 -21.59
C ASP A 172 9.40 -7.05 -21.71
N VAL A 173 9.29 -7.96 -20.74
CA VAL A 173 10.00 -9.23 -20.76
C VAL A 173 9.43 -10.17 -21.82
N ARG A 174 8.12 -10.17 -22.06
CA ARG A 174 7.47 -11.02 -23.05
C ARG A 174 7.01 -10.21 -24.27
N THR A 175 7.97 -9.87 -25.12
CA THR A 175 7.66 -9.17 -26.37
C THR A 175 7.13 -10.11 -27.46
N LYS A 176 6.51 -9.56 -28.51
CA LYS A 176 6.02 -10.33 -29.66
C LYS A 176 7.13 -11.18 -30.32
N LYS A 177 8.37 -10.69 -30.33
CA LYS A 177 9.55 -11.41 -30.86
C LYS A 177 10.12 -12.44 -29.87
N ARG A 178 9.90 -12.24 -28.56
CA ARG A 178 10.39 -13.11 -27.47
C ARG A 178 9.20 -13.65 -26.65
N ASN A 179 8.36 -14.44 -27.31
CA ASN A 179 7.17 -15.03 -26.70
C ASN A 179 7.39 -16.47 -26.17
N LYS A 180 8.49 -17.13 -26.56
CA LYS A 180 8.89 -18.48 -26.15
C LYS A 180 9.77 -18.48 -24.90
N LEU A 181 9.27 -17.92 -23.79
CA LEU A 181 9.91 -18.05 -22.48
C LEU A 181 9.13 -19.06 -21.64
N SER A 182 9.84 -19.95 -20.93
CA SER A 182 9.19 -20.80 -19.94
C SER A 182 8.67 -19.95 -18.78
N HIS A 183 7.64 -20.43 -18.07
CA HIS A 183 7.11 -19.72 -16.90
C HIS A 183 8.18 -19.46 -15.84
N ALA A 184 9.04 -20.45 -15.55
CA ALA A 184 10.13 -20.29 -14.58
C ALA A 184 11.11 -19.18 -14.98
N ASN A 185 11.46 -19.10 -16.26
CA ASN A 185 12.40 -18.07 -16.76
C ASN A 185 11.75 -16.69 -16.73
N LEU A 186 10.50 -16.59 -17.16
CA LEU A 186 9.74 -15.34 -17.13
C LEU A 186 9.63 -14.79 -15.70
N THR A 187 9.22 -15.64 -14.74
CA THR A 187 9.13 -15.27 -13.33
C THR A 187 10.49 -14.82 -12.78
N SER A 188 11.56 -15.56 -13.08
CA SER A 188 12.92 -15.23 -12.61
C SER A 188 13.37 -13.87 -13.14
N ILE A 189 13.15 -13.59 -14.42
CA ILE A 189 13.51 -12.30 -15.04
C ILE A 189 12.68 -11.16 -14.41
N CYS A 190 11.38 -11.36 -14.19
CA CYS A 190 10.52 -10.35 -13.58
C CYS A 190 10.96 -10.01 -12.14
N ILE A 191 11.30 -11.03 -11.33
CA ILE A 191 11.80 -10.83 -9.96
C ILE A 191 13.09 -10.02 -9.97
N ILE A 192 14.05 -10.38 -10.84
CA ILE A 192 15.33 -9.68 -10.93
C ILE A 192 15.14 -8.24 -11.40
N ARG A 193 14.30 -7.99 -12.41
CA ARG A 193 14.00 -6.64 -12.88
C ARG A 193 13.31 -5.80 -11.81
N SER A 194 12.32 -6.35 -11.10
CA SER A 194 11.64 -5.65 -10.00
C SER A 194 12.64 -5.22 -8.95
N PHE A 195 13.49 -6.16 -8.49
CA PHE A 195 14.54 -5.86 -7.50
C PHE A 195 15.51 -4.75 -7.96
N LEU A 196 15.97 -4.83 -9.22
CA LEU A 196 16.87 -3.80 -9.75
C LEU A 196 16.19 -2.43 -9.84
N GLN A 197 14.92 -2.38 -10.26
CA GLN A 197 14.14 -1.14 -10.33
C GLN A 197 13.90 -0.54 -8.94
N ASP A 198 13.54 -1.36 -7.95
CA ASP A 198 13.26 -0.93 -6.57
C ASP A 198 14.52 -0.36 -5.90
N GLU A 199 15.69 -0.93 -6.16
CA GLU A 199 16.99 -0.45 -5.67
C GLU A 199 17.60 0.67 -6.54
N ASN A 200 16.91 1.08 -7.62
CA ASN A 200 17.42 2.00 -8.64
C ASN A 200 18.80 1.60 -9.20
N LEU A 201 19.01 0.30 -9.37
CA LEU A 201 20.20 -0.31 -9.93
C LEU A 201 19.95 -0.73 -11.38
N ASN A 202 21.02 -0.75 -12.17
CA ASN A 202 21.01 -1.44 -13.45
C ASN A 202 22.03 -2.58 -13.44
N CYS A 203 22.01 -3.43 -14.46
CA CYS A 203 22.90 -4.58 -14.55
C CYS A 203 24.40 -4.23 -14.58
N CYS A 204 24.76 -2.98 -14.91
CA CYS A 204 26.14 -2.50 -14.93
C CYS A 204 26.60 -1.98 -13.57
N ILE A 205 25.68 -1.46 -12.76
CA ILE A 205 25.96 -0.93 -11.42
C ILE A 205 25.81 -2.02 -10.35
N PHE A 206 25.00 -3.05 -10.61
CA PHE A 206 24.78 -4.13 -9.65
C PHE A 206 26.08 -4.88 -9.32
N GLN A 207 26.52 -4.79 -8.06
CA GLN A 207 27.69 -5.50 -7.57
C GLN A 207 27.30 -6.87 -7.00
N CYS A 208 27.80 -7.93 -7.64
CA CYS A 208 27.59 -9.29 -7.19
C CYS A 208 28.41 -9.58 -5.93
N LYS A 209 27.75 -9.76 -4.78
CA LYS A 209 28.39 -10.18 -3.53
C LYS A 209 28.81 -11.65 -3.58
N GLU A 210 29.84 -12.01 -2.83
CA GLU A 210 30.35 -13.39 -2.77
C GLU A 210 29.27 -14.41 -2.30
N SER A 211 28.32 -13.95 -1.48
CA SER A 211 27.15 -14.73 -1.06
C SER A 211 26.21 -15.09 -2.21
N HIS A 212 26.10 -14.24 -3.23
CA HIS A 212 25.34 -14.52 -4.45
C HIS A 212 26.05 -15.57 -5.32
N LEU A 213 27.38 -15.47 -5.44
CA LEU A 213 28.21 -16.42 -6.18
C LEU A 213 28.15 -17.84 -5.58
N LYS A 214 28.20 -17.94 -4.24
CA LYS A 214 28.05 -19.23 -3.53
C LYS A 214 26.69 -19.89 -3.77
N LYS A 215 25.63 -19.09 -3.98
CA LYS A 215 24.30 -19.61 -4.35
C LYS A 215 24.25 -19.99 -5.84
N LEU A 216 24.88 -19.22 -6.72
CA LEU A 216 24.99 -19.51 -8.16
C LEU A 216 25.74 -20.82 -8.46
N GLN A 217 26.80 -21.12 -7.70
CA GLN A 217 27.55 -22.37 -7.83
C GLN A 217 26.73 -23.62 -7.52
N ARG A 218 25.62 -23.47 -6.78
CA ARG A 218 24.70 -24.56 -6.43
C ARG A 218 23.53 -24.69 -7.41
N LEU A 219 23.44 -23.81 -8.42
CA LEU A 219 22.34 -23.76 -9.37
C LEU A 219 22.74 -24.43 -10.69
N ASN A 220 21.77 -25.11 -11.30
CA ASN A 220 21.95 -25.73 -12.61
C ASN A 220 22.19 -24.66 -13.69
N SER A 221 22.93 -25.02 -14.73
CA SER A 221 23.38 -24.14 -15.83
C SER A 221 22.23 -23.31 -16.44
N THR A 222 21.02 -23.87 -16.52
CA THR A 222 19.83 -23.20 -17.04
C THR A 222 19.41 -21.98 -16.19
N THR A 223 19.52 -22.09 -14.86
CA THR A 223 19.16 -21.00 -13.93
C THR A 223 20.19 -19.87 -13.99
N ILE A 224 21.46 -20.22 -14.16
CA ILE A 224 22.55 -19.24 -14.34
C ILE A 224 22.32 -18.45 -15.64
N ILE A 225 22.02 -19.15 -16.75
CA ILE A 225 21.70 -18.51 -18.04
C ILE A 225 20.50 -17.55 -17.90
N ASN A 226 19.46 -17.92 -17.15
CA ASN A 226 18.32 -17.04 -16.91
C ASN A 226 18.66 -15.76 -16.16
N ILE A 227 19.57 -15.83 -15.18
CA ILE A 227 20.03 -14.67 -14.41
C ILE A 227 20.84 -13.72 -15.31
N PHE A 228 21.77 -14.26 -16.10
CA PHE A 228 22.51 -13.46 -17.07
C PHE A 228 21.61 -12.85 -18.16
N PHE A 229 20.63 -13.62 -18.64
CA PHE A 229 19.66 -13.14 -19.61
C PHE A 229 18.76 -12.04 -19.03
N ALA A 230 18.35 -12.15 -17.76
CA ALA A 230 17.59 -11.13 -17.04
C ALA A 230 18.38 -9.82 -16.86
N LEU A 231 19.66 -9.94 -16.50
CA LEU A 231 20.57 -8.81 -16.34
C LEU A 231 20.79 -8.08 -17.67
N TRP A 232 21.08 -8.81 -18.75
CA TRP A 232 21.26 -8.24 -20.09
C TRP A 232 20.00 -7.50 -20.57
N LEU A 233 18.82 -8.04 -20.25
CA LEU A 233 17.52 -7.47 -20.60
C LEU A 233 17.23 -6.11 -19.98
N HIS A 234 17.81 -5.76 -18.83
CA HIS A 234 17.61 -4.45 -18.21
C HIS A 234 18.31 -3.31 -18.99
N HIS A 235 19.26 -3.64 -19.88
CA HIS A 235 20.03 -2.65 -20.64
C HIS A 235 19.44 -2.34 -22.03
N ALA A 236 18.46 -3.12 -22.48
CA ALA A 236 17.80 -3.00 -23.80
C ALA A 236 16.34 -2.59 -23.62
#